data_AF-A0A7V1LSG0-F1
#
_entry.id   AF-A0A7V1LSG0-F1
#
_cell.length_a   1.000
_cell.length_b   1.000
_cell.length_c   1.000
_cell.angle_alpha   90.00
_cell.angle_beta   90.00
_cell.angle_gamma   90.00
#
_symmetry.space_group_name_H-M   'P 1'
#
loop_
_entity.id
_entity.type
_entity.pdbx_description
1 polymer ?
#
loop_
_entity_poly.entity_id
_entity_poly.type
_entity_poly.pdbx_seq_one_letter_code
_entity_poly.pdbx_strand_id
1 'polypeptide(L)'
;MAIKKFTNVKTITDRNLEKVPGDKPGIYRIKNAAGKTLYVGMAKGGRLNDRIAEHKGEFKGGMRFQYKLAPSKEAAERMERKEIKNWKPVFNKKDK
;
A
#
# COMPACT_ATOMS: atom_id res chain seq x y z
N MET A 1 -4.19 21.28 3.62
CA MET A 1 -3.33 20.35 2.84
C MET A 1 -4.19 19.22 2.29
N ALA A 2 -4.22 19.03 0.96
CA ALA A 2 -5.08 18.03 0.33
C ALA A 2 -4.72 16.62 0.80
N ILE A 3 -5.67 15.94 1.45
CA ILE A 3 -5.58 14.52 1.75
C ILE A 3 -5.57 13.79 0.40
N LYS A 4 -4.38 13.45 -0.11
CA LYS A 4 -4.25 12.78 -1.42
C LYS A 4 -5.05 11.48 -1.37
N LYS A 5 -6.01 11.30 -2.28
CA LYS A 5 -6.77 10.03 -2.41
C LYS A 5 -5.81 8.90 -2.79
N PHE A 6 -6.25 7.65 -2.62
CA PHE A 6 -5.50 6.52 -3.18
C PHE A 6 -5.34 6.68 -4.69
N THR A 7 -4.18 6.28 -5.20
CA THR A 7 -3.94 6.22 -6.64
C THR A 7 -4.79 5.16 -7.33
N ASN A 8 -4.88 5.22 -8.65
CA ASN A 8 -5.52 4.18 -9.44
C ASN A 8 -4.82 2.83 -9.24
N VAL A 9 -5.59 1.74 -9.35
CA VAL A 9 -5.06 0.38 -9.24
C VAL A 9 -4.06 0.13 -10.38
N LYS A 10 -2.83 -0.22 -10.03
CA LYS A 10 -1.75 -0.55 -10.98
C LYS A 10 -1.28 -1.98 -10.75
N THR A 11 -0.62 -2.58 -11.74
CA THR A 11 0.04 -3.88 -11.60
C THR A 11 1.46 -3.67 -11.07
N ILE A 12 1.94 -4.56 -10.21
CA ILE A 12 3.30 -4.53 -9.65
C ILE A 12 4.30 -4.90 -10.76
N THR A 13 4.73 -3.88 -11.48
CA THR A 13 5.73 -3.93 -12.56
C THR A 13 6.74 -2.83 -12.29
N ASP A 14 8.00 -3.01 -12.70
CA ASP A 14 9.09 -2.05 -12.49
C ASP A 14 8.69 -0.63 -12.96
N ARG A 15 8.17 -0.52 -14.18
CA ARG A 15 7.65 0.75 -14.76
C ARG A 15 6.58 1.47 -13.93
N ASN A 16 5.80 0.74 -13.12
CA ASN A 16 4.78 1.33 -12.25
C ASN A 16 5.33 1.64 -10.86
N LEU A 17 6.32 0.88 -10.40
CA LEU A 17 7.02 1.10 -9.14
C LEU A 17 7.92 2.34 -9.21
N GLU A 18 8.57 2.60 -10.35
CA GLU A 18 9.35 3.82 -10.60
C GLU A 18 8.50 5.11 -10.52
N LYS A 19 7.19 4.99 -10.74
CA LYS A 19 6.23 6.10 -10.62
C LYS A 19 5.72 6.30 -9.20
N VAL A 20 6.16 5.47 -8.25
CA VAL A 20 5.83 5.63 -6.84
C VAL A 20 6.82 6.61 -6.24
N PRO A 21 6.37 7.77 -5.72
CA PRO A 21 7.26 8.76 -5.16
C PRO A 21 7.97 8.18 -3.94
N GLY A 22 9.29 8.08 -4.07
CA GLY A 22 10.17 7.51 -3.07
C GLY A 22 10.45 8.46 -1.91
N ASP A 23 10.13 9.75 -1.94
CA ASP A 23 10.56 10.69 -0.89
C ASP A 23 9.65 10.70 0.36
N LYS A 24 8.38 10.32 0.22
CA LYS A 24 7.37 10.51 1.29
C LYS A 24 6.92 9.22 1.97
N PRO A 25 6.59 9.26 3.27
CA PRO A 25 5.90 8.16 3.90
C PRO A 25 4.51 7.97 3.27
N GLY A 26 3.98 6.77 3.39
CA GLY A 26 2.69 6.45 2.80
C GLY A 26 2.19 5.08 3.19
N ILE A 27 0.99 4.79 2.72
CA ILE A 27 0.38 3.47 2.83
C ILE A 27 0.12 2.91 1.44
N TYR A 28 0.10 1.59 1.34
CA TYR A 28 -0.23 0.88 0.13
C TYR A 28 -1.19 -0.27 0.42
N ARG A 29 -1.94 -0.64 -0.60
CA ARG A 29 -2.85 -1.78 -0.60
C ARG A 29 -2.37 -2.75 -1.67
N ILE A 30 -2.22 -4.02 -1.33
CA ILE A 30 -2.05 -5.10 -2.30
C ILE A 30 -3.43 -5.70 -2.59
N LYS A 31 -3.72 -5.89 -3.87
CA LYS A 31 -5.01 -6.35 -4.38
C LYS A 31 -4.83 -7.54 -5.29
N ASN A 32 -5.85 -8.41 -5.31
CA ASN A 32 -5.94 -9.48 -6.28
C ASN A 32 -6.43 -8.97 -7.65
N ALA A 33 -6.45 -9.86 -8.65
CA ALA A 33 -7.00 -9.56 -9.98
C ALA A 33 -8.45 -9.06 -9.92
N ALA A 34 -9.27 -9.60 -9.01
CA ALA A 34 -10.66 -9.21 -8.76
C ALA A 34 -10.83 -7.89 -7.98
N GLY A 35 -9.74 -7.20 -7.61
CA GLY A 35 -9.78 -5.91 -6.92
C GLY A 35 -9.97 -5.97 -5.39
N LYS A 36 -10.05 -7.17 -4.80
CA LYS A 36 -10.12 -7.39 -3.35
C LYS A 36 -8.80 -7.03 -2.69
N THR A 37 -8.85 -6.24 -1.64
CA THR A 37 -7.68 -5.90 -0.81
C THR A 37 -7.23 -7.12 -0.02
N LEU A 38 -6.03 -7.60 -0.33
CA LEU A 38 -5.40 -8.74 0.31
C LEU A 38 -4.57 -8.29 1.53
N TYR A 39 -3.84 -7.19 1.37
CA TYR A 39 -2.93 -6.66 2.37
C TYR A 39 -2.91 -5.13 2.32
N VAL A 40 -2.65 -4.52 3.46
CA VAL A 40 -2.43 -3.08 3.66
C VAL A 40 -1.17 -2.93 4.49
N GLY A 41 -0.23 -2.14 3.98
CA GLY A 41 1.01 -1.85 4.69
C GLY A 41 1.37 -0.36 4.59
N MET A 42 2.24 0.06 5.50
CA MET A 42 2.89 1.37 5.45
C MET A 42 4.35 1.26 5.08
N ALA A 43 4.87 2.32 4.45
CA ALA A 43 6.30 2.52 4.31
C ALA A 43 6.71 3.90 4.84
N LYS A 44 7.95 3.96 5.32
CA LYS A 44 8.63 5.23 5.59
C LYS A 44 8.98 5.89 4.25
N GLY A 45 9.24 7.20 4.28
CA GLY A 45 9.88 7.87 3.15
C GLY A 45 11.14 7.12 2.75
N GLY A 46 11.35 7.01 1.45
CA GLY A 46 12.44 6.26 0.80
C GLY A 46 12.03 4.92 0.23
N ARG A 47 10.92 4.31 0.71
CA ARG A 47 10.77 2.84 0.63
C ARG A 47 9.41 2.34 0.16
N LEU A 48 8.54 3.20 -0.36
CA LEU A 48 7.18 2.80 -0.73
C LEU A 48 7.18 1.84 -1.92
N ASN A 49 7.98 2.13 -2.94
CA ASN A 49 8.25 1.27 -4.09
C ASN A 49 8.85 -0.08 -3.67
N ASP A 50 9.91 -0.09 -2.85
CA ASP A 50 10.57 -1.33 -2.41
C ASP A 50 9.59 -2.23 -1.66
N ARG A 51 8.84 -1.67 -0.71
CA ARG A 51 7.87 -2.43 0.08
C ARG A 51 6.77 -3.04 -0.79
N ILE A 52 6.29 -2.33 -1.80
CA ILE A 52 5.29 -2.87 -2.73
C ILE A 52 5.91 -3.99 -3.58
N ALA A 53 7.17 -3.84 -4.00
CA ALA A 53 7.89 -4.83 -4.78
C ALA A 53 8.13 -6.13 -4.00
N GLU A 54 8.49 -6.04 -2.71
CA GLU A 54 8.70 -7.19 -1.81
C GLU A 54 7.46 -8.10 -1.76
N HIS A 55 6.25 -7.52 -1.81
CA HIS A 55 5.01 -8.29 -1.76
C HIS A 55 4.55 -8.86 -3.12
N LYS A 56 5.33 -8.66 -4.20
CA LYS A 56 5.01 -9.21 -5.51
C LYS A 56 5.06 -10.74 -5.48
N GLY A 57 3.91 -11.38 -5.59
CA GLY A 57 3.81 -12.85 -5.59
C GLY A 57 3.81 -13.47 -4.19
N GLU A 58 3.94 -12.68 -3.12
CA GLU A 58 3.85 -13.18 -1.73
C GLU A 58 2.43 -13.67 -1.42
N PHE A 59 1.41 -12.98 -1.94
CA PHE A 59 0.01 -13.37 -1.81
C PHE A 59 -0.50 -13.98 -3.11
N LYS A 60 -1.21 -15.11 -3.03
CA LYS A 60 -1.81 -15.77 -4.20
C LYS A 60 -2.71 -14.79 -4.96
N GLY A 61 -2.28 -14.40 -6.17
CA GLY A 61 -2.97 -13.44 -7.03
C GLY A 61 -2.75 -11.96 -6.68
N GLY A 62 -1.94 -11.63 -5.67
CA GLY A 62 -1.59 -10.28 -5.22
C GLY A 62 -0.62 -9.57 -6.16
N MET A 63 -1.08 -9.22 -7.36
CA MET A 63 -0.25 -8.61 -8.40
C MET A 63 -0.59 -7.14 -8.63
N ARG A 64 -1.59 -6.58 -7.94
CA ARG A 64 -2.05 -5.21 -8.13
C ARG A 64 -1.84 -4.41 -6.85
N PHE A 65 -1.58 -3.12 -7.00
CA PHE A 65 -1.38 -2.22 -5.88
C PHE A 65 -2.05 -0.86 -6.06
N GLN A 66 -2.31 -0.20 -4.94
CA GLN A 66 -2.64 1.22 -4.84
C GLN A 66 -1.82 1.81 -3.70
N TYR A 67 -1.54 3.09 -3.75
CA TYR A 67 -0.87 3.77 -2.65
C TYR A 67 -1.45 5.15 -2.38
N LYS A 68 -1.15 5.65 -1.18
CA LYS A 68 -1.54 6.97 -0.72
C LYS A 68 -0.41 7.54 0.12
N LEU A 69 0.02 8.75 -0.23
CA LEU A 69 1.07 9.45 0.52
C LEU A 69 0.51 10.05 1.81
N ALA A 70 1.35 10.08 2.81
CA ALA A 70 1.12 10.68 4.10
C ALA A 70 1.99 11.93 4.28
N PRO A 71 1.51 12.93 5.02
CA PRO A 71 2.34 14.08 5.39
C PRO A 71 3.42 13.72 6.41
N SER A 72 3.21 12.69 7.24
CA SER A 72 4.15 12.23 8.25
C SER A 72 4.04 10.72 8.47
N LYS A 73 5.01 10.15 9.21
CA LYS A 73 4.98 8.74 9.62
C LYS A 73 3.76 8.44 10.50
N GLU A 74 3.43 9.30 11.48
CA GLU A 74 2.27 9.07 12.34
C GLU A 74 0.96 9.15 11.55
N ALA A 75 0.90 10.01 10.53
CA ALA A 75 -0.23 10.04 9.63
C ALA A 75 -0.34 8.74 8.81
N ALA A 76 0.78 8.20 8.30
CA ALA A 76 0.80 6.91 7.60
C ALA A 76 0.30 5.79 8.51
N GLU A 77 0.76 5.73 9.75
CA GLU A 77 0.35 4.70 10.72
C GLU A 77 -1.15 4.78 11.06
N ARG A 78 -1.66 5.99 11.34
CA ARG A 78 -3.10 6.19 11.58
C ARG A 78 -3.94 5.77 10.37
N MET A 79 -3.47 6.08 9.16
CA MET A 79 -4.14 5.68 7.94
C MET A 79 -4.09 4.16 7.71
N GLU A 80 -2.95 3.50 7.97
CA GLU A 80 -2.81 2.04 7.91
C GLU A 80 -3.83 1.37 8.83
N ARG A 81 -3.84 1.76 10.12
CA ARG A 81 -4.78 1.20 11.11
C ARG A 81 -6.24 1.38 10.68
N LYS A 82 -6.61 2.56 10.19
CA LYS A 82 -7.97 2.84 9.70
C LYS A 82 -8.33 1.95 8.50
N GLU A 83 -7.41 1.75 7.59
CA GLU A 83 -7.59 0.94 6.40
C GLU A 83 -7.71 -0.54 6.72
N ILE A 84 -6.88 -1.06 7.62
CA ILE A 84 -6.98 -2.43 8.12
C ILE A 84 -8.34 -2.64 8.81
N LYS A 85 -8.78 -1.70 9.65
CA LYS A 85 -10.08 -1.78 10.33
C LYS A 85 -11.26 -1.80 9.34
N ASN A 86 -11.20 -0.99 8.30
CA ASN A 86 -12.27 -0.87 7.30
C ASN A 86 -12.34 -2.06 6.34
N TRP A 87 -11.19 -2.52 5.84
CA TRP A 87 -11.13 -3.55 4.80
C TRP A 87 -10.90 -4.97 5.31
N LYS A 88 -10.44 -5.10 6.57
CA LYS A 88 -10.07 -6.38 7.21
C LYS A 88 -9.33 -7.33 6.24
N PRO A 89 -8.16 -6.89 5.72
CA PRO A 89 -7.45 -7.64 4.68
C PRO A 89 -7.04 -9.00 5.22
N VAL A 90 -7.18 -10.04 4.39
CA VAL A 90 -6.98 -11.44 4.80
C VAL A 90 -5.57 -11.68 5.35
N PHE A 91 -4.56 -10.99 4.81
CA PHE A 91 -3.16 -11.20 5.15
C PHE A 91 -2.60 -10.18 6.15
N ASN A 92 -3.39 -9.20 6.59
CA ASN A 92 -3.00 -8.37 7.72
C ASN A 92 -3.19 -9.19 9.00
N LYS A 93 -2.07 -9.56 9.65
CA LYS A 93 -2.09 -10.22 10.96
C LYS A 93 -2.99 -9.41 11.91
N LYS A 94 -3.89 -10.11 12.59
CA LYS A 94 -4.90 -9.50 13.50
C LYS A 94 -4.28 -8.96 14.81
N ASP A 95 -3.03 -9.30 15.10
CA ASP A 95 -2.35 -9.05 16.38
C ASP A 95 -1.30 -7.93 16.31
N LYS A 96 -1.61 -6.80 15.68
CA LYS A 96 -0.71 -5.62 15.65
C LYS A 96 -1.30 -4.47 16.47
#